data_AF-A0A2S2NHT7-F1
#
_entry.id   AF-A0A2S2NHT7-F1
#
_cell.length_a   1.000
_cell.length_b   1.000
_cell.length_c   1.000
_cell.angle_alpha   90.00
_cell.angle_beta   90.00
_cell.angle_gamma   90.00
#
_symmetry.space_group_name_H-M   'P 1'
#
loop_
_entity.id
_entity.type
_entity.pdbx_description
1 polymer ?
#
loop_
_entity_poly.entity_id
_entity_poly.type
_entity_poly.pdbx_seq_one_letter_code
_entity_poly.pdbx_strand_id
1 'polypeptide(L)'
;MYQEQEEDFLVFPEECLDNLASVQTTVDDLQSAERIQLVLDRNVQVLLPSQASTKVSLPPEFFIVSTAEIKAEYQKRTEKLESEMILKTKNMRMKEQNRYKSNYKYCLIRIKFPDCLILQGTFGVNEHLSDVLEFVKESVFDEQRPFNLRLSSGSTFDNEHENMTLSELNLVPTTVLLFTNDPPENNEEHPYLKDELMALVQ
;
A
#
# COMPACT_ATOMS: atom_id res chain seq x y z
N MET A 1 -60.20 30.13 15.28
CA MET A 1 -59.21 31.19 15.56
C MET A 1 -57.85 30.61 15.19
N TYR A 2 -57.37 30.84 13.97
CA TYR A 2 -56.01 30.45 13.59
C TYR A 2 -55.07 31.50 14.20
N GLN A 3 -54.15 31.07 15.06
CA GLN A 3 -53.08 31.92 15.55
C GLN A 3 -52.05 32.04 14.43
N GLU A 4 -51.96 33.23 13.84
CA GLU A 4 -50.83 33.65 13.01
C GLU A 4 -49.58 33.66 13.90
N GLN A 5 -48.79 32.59 13.83
CA GLN A 5 -47.41 32.64 14.30
C GLN A 5 -46.58 33.25 13.18
N GLU A 6 -46.14 34.50 13.39
CA GLU A 6 -45.16 35.14 12.53
C GLU A 6 -43.83 34.38 12.68
N GLU A 7 -43.45 33.63 11.65
CA GLU A 7 -42.14 33.00 11.57
C GLU A 7 -41.11 34.06 11.14
N ASP A 8 -39.98 34.10 11.84
CA ASP A 8 -38.84 34.93 11.45
C ASP A 8 -38.32 34.48 10.08
N PHE A 9 -38.29 35.40 9.11
CA PHE A 9 -37.72 35.16 7.79
C PHE A 9 -36.56 36.09 7.50
N LEU A 10 -35.59 35.57 6.72
CA LEU A 10 -34.46 36.35 6.25
C LEU A 10 -34.83 37.03 4.94
N VAL A 11 -34.66 38.36 4.88
CA VAL A 11 -34.83 39.16 3.66
C VAL A 11 -33.47 39.41 3.04
N PHE A 12 -33.33 39.05 1.77
CA PHE A 12 -32.13 39.36 1.00
C PHE A 12 -32.07 40.88 0.73
N PRO A 13 -31.01 41.59 1.15
CA PRO A 13 -30.89 43.03 0.90
C PRO A 13 -30.86 43.34 -0.59
N GLU A 14 -31.58 44.38 -1.03
CA GLU A 14 -31.66 44.76 -2.45
C GLU A 14 -30.30 45.16 -3.04
N GLU A 15 -29.39 45.66 -2.21
CA GLU A 15 -28.01 45.99 -2.57
C GLU A 15 -27.18 44.77 -3.02
N CYS A 16 -27.59 43.55 -2.63
CA CYS A 16 -26.94 42.31 -3.05
C CYS A 16 -27.50 41.74 -4.37
N LEU A 17 -28.57 42.32 -4.93
CA LEU A 17 -29.20 41.85 -6.17
C LEU A 17 -28.31 42.09 -7.41
N ASP A 18 -27.40 43.08 -7.36
CA ASP A 18 -26.44 43.34 -8.44
C ASP A 18 -25.49 42.15 -8.67
N ASN A 19 -25.26 41.33 -7.65
CA ASN A 19 -24.42 40.14 -7.71
C ASN A 19 -25.18 38.85 -8.03
N LEU A 20 -26.49 38.90 -8.29
CA LEU A 20 -27.33 37.71 -8.51
C LEU A 20 -26.83 36.86 -9.69
N ALA A 21 -26.32 37.50 -10.75
CA ALA A 21 -25.69 36.79 -11.86
C ALA A 21 -24.44 36.00 -11.41
N SER A 22 -23.59 36.58 -10.56
CA SER A 22 -22.41 35.91 -10.01
C SER A 22 -22.79 34.75 -9.08
N VAL A 23 -23.85 34.92 -8.27
CA VAL A 23 -24.37 33.88 -7.40
C VAL A 23 -24.91 32.71 -8.24
N GLN A 24 -25.67 33.00 -9.29
CA GLN A 24 -26.17 31.98 -10.21
C GLN A 24 -25.01 31.21 -10.86
N THR A 25 -23.96 31.90 -11.33
CA THR A 25 -22.75 31.25 -11.85
C THR A 25 -22.08 30.37 -10.81
N THR A 26 -21.91 30.83 -9.55
CA THR A 26 -21.31 29.98 -8.51
C THR A 26 -22.16 28.78 -8.14
N VAL A 27 -23.49 28.90 -8.21
CA VAL A 27 -24.40 27.77 -7.99
C VAL A 27 -24.28 26.76 -9.13
N ASP A 28 -24.23 27.23 -10.37
CA ASP A 28 -24.05 26.38 -11.56
C ASP A 28 -22.66 25.70 -11.55
N ASP A 29 -21.61 26.42 -11.10
CA ASP A 29 -20.27 25.88 -10.89
C ASP A 29 -20.27 24.79 -9.81
N LEU A 30 -20.94 25.01 -8.67
CA LEU A 30 -21.04 24.02 -7.60
C LEU A 30 -21.88 22.79 -7.98
N GLN A 31 -22.89 22.97 -8.84
CA GLN A 31 -23.72 21.87 -9.34
C GLN A 31 -23.00 21.05 -10.42
N SER A 32 -22.14 21.69 -11.22
CA SER A 32 -21.34 21.04 -12.26
C SER A 32 -19.99 20.49 -11.75
N ALA A 33 -19.55 20.91 -10.56
CA ALA A 33 -18.30 20.47 -9.98
C ALA A 33 -18.34 18.98 -9.58
N GLU A 34 -17.41 18.21 -10.15
CA GLU A 34 -17.13 16.85 -9.71
C GLU A 34 -16.24 16.83 -8.46
N ARG A 35 -16.44 15.85 -7.58
CA ARG A 35 -15.58 15.66 -6.41
C ARG A 35 -14.17 15.27 -6.87
N ILE A 36 -13.18 16.07 -6.48
CA ILE A 36 -11.76 15.73 -6.64
C ILE A 36 -11.48 14.45 -5.85
N GLN A 37 -11.12 13.38 -6.56
CA GLN A 37 -10.69 12.12 -5.95
C GLN A 37 -9.24 12.30 -5.47
N LEU A 38 -8.99 12.00 -4.20
CA LEU A 38 -7.62 12.00 -3.68
C LEU A 38 -6.90 10.78 -4.25
N VAL A 39 -5.89 11.02 -5.09
CA VAL A 39 -5.02 9.99 -5.63
C VAL A 39 -3.87 9.75 -4.66
N LEU A 40 -3.58 8.48 -4.38
CA LEU A 40 -2.44 8.11 -3.55
C LEU A 40 -1.14 8.37 -4.34
N ASP A 41 -0.25 9.18 -3.76
CA ASP A 41 1.11 9.32 -4.30
C ASP A 41 1.88 7.99 -4.12
N ARG A 42 2.43 7.48 -5.21
CA ARG A 42 3.20 6.23 -5.25
C ARG A 42 4.54 6.36 -4.53
N ASN A 43 5.06 7.59 -4.34
CA ASN A 43 6.35 7.86 -3.71
C ASN A 43 7.45 6.91 -4.25
N VAL A 44 7.66 6.98 -5.56
CA VAL A 44 8.54 6.07 -6.31
C VAL A 44 9.99 6.27 -5.89
N GLN A 45 10.67 5.17 -5.53
CA GLN A 45 12.08 5.19 -5.15
C GLN A 45 12.84 4.05 -5.82
N VAL A 46 14.08 4.32 -6.25
CA VAL A 46 14.99 3.30 -6.77
C VAL A 46 16.12 3.09 -5.77
N LEU A 47 16.26 1.85 -5.29
CA LEU A 47 17.20 1.47 -4.25
C LEU A 47 18.24 0.50 -4.78
N LEU A 48 19.47 0.63 -4.28
CA LEU A 48 20.56 -0.31 -4.59
C LEU A 48 20.81 -1.27 -3.43
N PRO A 49 21.18 -2.53 -3.71
CA PRO A 49 21.55 -3.50 -2.66
C PRO A 49 22.71 -3.03 -1.79
N SER A 50 23.61 -2.20 -2.32
CA SER A 50 24.75 -1.64 -1.60
C SER A 50 24.32 -0.80 -0.39
N GLN A 51 23.18 -0.09 -0.48
CA GLN A 51 22.63 0.71 0.62
C GLN A 51 22.24 -0.16 1.83
N ALA A 52 21.80 -1.40 1.59
CA ALA A 52 21.40 -2.34 2.64
C ALA A 52 22.58 -3.08 3.30
N SER A 53 23.81 -2.88 2.81
CA SER A 53 24.98 -3.69 3.20
C SER A 53 25.64 -3.27 4.52
N THR A 54 25.01 -2.40 5.32
CA THR A 54 25.54 -2.02 6.63
C THR A 54 25.48 -3.22 7.58
N LYS A 55 26.56 -4.01 7.60
CA LYS A 55 26.71 -5.16 8.49
C LYS A 55 26.93 -4.66 9.91
N VAL A 56 25.91 -4.78 10.75
CA VAL A 56 26.03 -4.52 12.18
C VAL A 56 26.82 -5.67 12.82
N SER A 57 28.04 -5.40 13.27
CA SER A 57 28.84 -6.36 14.03
C SER A 57 28.42 -6.29 15.50
N LEU A 58 27.82 -7.37 15.99
CA LEU A 58 27.38 -7.46 17.39
C LEU A 58 28.46 -8.14 18.25
N PRO A 59 28.67 -7.67 19.50
CA PRO A 59 29.58 -8.33 20.44
C PRO A 59 29.15 -9.77 20.78
N PRO A 60 30.08 -10.67 21.14
CA PRO A 60 29.75 -12.04 21.54
C PRO A 60 28.78 -12.15 22.72
N GLU A 61 28.82 -11.18 23.65
CA GLU A 61 27.96 -11.14 24.84
C GLU A 61 26.47 -11.02 24.51
N PHE A 62 26.12 -10.42 23.36
CA PHE A 62 24.74 -10.37 22.87
C PHE A 62 24.12 -11.78 22.68
N PHE A 63 24.95 -12.78 22.37
CA PHE A 63 24.50 -14.16 22.14
C PHE A 63 24.43 -14.98 23.43
N ILE A 64 24.82 -14.41 24.57
CA ILE A 64 24.72 -15.07 25.87
C ILE A 64 23.33 -14.79 26.43
N VAL A 65 22.52 -15.84 26.57
CA VAL A 65 21.15 -15.72 27.09
C VAL A 65 21.17 -15.24 28.54
N SER A 66 20.47 -14.15 28.81
CA SER A 66 20.32 -13.58 30.14
C SER A 66 19.27 -14.32 30.98
N THR A 67 19.37 -14.21 32.31
CA THR A 67 18.36 -14.77 33.21
C THR A 67 16.97 -14.14 33.03
N ALA A 68 16.91 -12.89 32.54
CA ALA A 68 15.67 -12.21 32.24
C ALA A 68 14.98 -12.82 31.00
N GLU A 69 15.74 -13.13 29.95
CA GLU A 69 15.20 -13.78 28.74
C GLU A 69 14.68 -15.19 29.04
N ILE A 70 15.39 -15.97 29.87
CA ILE A 70 14.92 -17.30 30.29
C ILE A 70 13.59 -17.21 31.05
N LYS A 71 13.45 -16.23 31.96
CA LYS A 71 12.20 -16.02 32.70
C LYS A 71 11.06 -15.60 31.75
N ALA A 72 11.32 -14.70 30.81
CA ALA A 72 10.35 -14.27 29.83
C ALA A 72 9.90 -15.42 28.90
N GLU A 73 10.84 -16.28 28.48
CA GLU A 73 10.52 -17.45 27.67
C GLU A 73 9.66 -18.45 28.45
N TYR A 74 10.00 -18.72 29.71
CA TYR A 74 9.20 -19.59 30.57
C TYR A 74 7.78 -19.03 30.74
N GLN A 75 7.64 -17.73 31.02
CA GLN A 75 6.35 -17.07 31.14
C GLN A 75 5.53 -17.19 29.83
N LYS A 76 6.14 -16.86 28.68
CA LYS A 76 5.49 -16.96 27.37
C LYS A 76 5.03 -18.38 27.05
N ARG A 77 5.81 -19.39 27.47
CA ARG A 77 5.45 -20.81 27.31
C ARG A 77 4.25 -21.19 28.19
N THR A 78 4.23 -20.73 29.43
CA THR A 78 3.11 -20.96 30.36
C THR A 78 1.83 -20.28 29.84
N GLU A 79 1.90 -19.01 29.44
CA GLU A 79 0.77 -18.28 28.86
C GLU A 79 0.24 -18.94 27.58
N LYS A 80 1.13 -19.46 26.72
CA LYS A 80 0.73 -20.19 25.52
C LYS A 80 -0.07 -21.44 25.87
N LEU A 81 0.42 -22.23 26.83
CA LEU A 81 -0.25 -23.44 27.30
C LEU A 81 -1.63 -23.10 27.89
N GLU A 82 -1.71 -22.11 28.77
CA GLU A 82 -2.97 -21.61 29.33
C GLU A 82 -3.94 -21.15 28.24
N SER A 83 -3.46 -20.44 27.22
CA SER A 83 -4.27 -19.96 26.11
C SER A 83 -4.82 -21.09 25.22
N GLU A 84 -4.11 -22.21 25.12
CA GLU A 84 -4.52 -23.41 24.37
C GLU A 84 -5.55 -24.24 25.16
N MET A 85 -5.51 -24.18 26.50
CA MET A 85 -6.49 -24.84 27.38
C MET A 85 -7.85 -24.12 27.43
N ILE A 86 -7.91 -22.84 27.08
CA ILE A 86 -9.14 -22.05 27.11
C ILE A 86 -9.98 -22.32 25.84
N LEU A 87 -11.24 -22.72 26.01
CA LEU A 87 -12.18 -22.86 24.90
C LEU A 87 -12.48 -21.49 24.28
N LYS A 88 -11.90 -21.22 23.11
CA LYS A 88 -12.18 -20.00 22.34
C LYS A 88 -13.48 -20.12 21.57
N THR A 89 -14.36 -19.11 21.69
CA THR A 89 -15.57 -18.99 20.87
C THR A 89 -15.22 -18.67 19.41
N LYS A 90 -16.14 -18.93 18.47
CA LYS A 90 -15.99 -18.56 17.06
C LYS A 90 -15.62 -17.09 16.87
N ASN A 91 -16.26 -16.20 17.64
CA ASN A 91 -16.00 -14.76 17.61
C ASN A 91 -14.58 -14.42 18.10
N MET A 92 -14.06 -15.11 19.12
CA MET A 92 -12.67 -14.91 19.59
C MET A 92 -11.66 -15.30 18.50
N ARG A 93 -11.85 -16.44 17.82
CA ARG A 93 -10.95 -16.88 16.73
C ARG A 93 -10.98 -15.93 15.54
N MET A 94 -12.17 -15.49 15.12
CA MET A 94 -12.33 -14.53 14.03
C MET A 94 -11.70 -13.17 14.38
N LYS A 95 -11.84 -12.70 15.61
CA LYS A 95 -11.24 -11.44 16.07
C LYS A 95 -9.71 -11.51 16.10
N GLU A 96 -9.12 -12.61 16.54
CA GLU A 96 -7.66 -12.81 16.48
C GLU A 96 -7.14 -12.80 15.03
N GLN A 97 -7.83 -13.47 14.10
CA GLN A 97 -7.44 -13.50 12.70
C GLN A 97 -7.55 -12.13 12.02
N ASN A 98 -8.63 -11.39 12.30
CA ASN A 98 -8.84 -10.06 11.72
C ASN A 98 -7.95 -8.97 12.35
N ARG A 99 -7.47 -9.18 13.59
CA ARG A 99 -6.58 -8.21 14.25
C ARG A 99 -5.29 -7.97 13.46
N TYR A 100 -4.78 -8.98 12.74
CA TYR A 100 -3.57 -8.82 11.92
C TYR A 100 -3.85 -8.15 10.57
N LYS A 101 -5.04 -8.38 10.00
CA LYS A 101 -5.43 -7.83 8.69
C LYS A 101 -5.89 -6.38 8.73
N SER A 102 -6.44 -5.91 9.86
CA SER A 102 -7.14 -4.61 9.92
C SER A 102 -6.26 -3.37 10.21
N ASN A 103 -4.96 -3.52 10.46
CA ASN A 103 -4.16 -2.38 10.97
C ASN A 103 -3.46 -1.55 9.88
N TYR A 104 -3.38 -2.05 8.65
CA TYR A 104 -2.65 -1.37 7.59
C TYR A 104 -3.61 -0.71 6.61
N LYS A 105 -3.38 0.58 6.34
CA LYS A 105 -4.09 1.34 5.29
C LYS A 105 -3.32 1.31 3.97
N TYR A 106 -2.00 1.25 4.08
CA TYR A 106 -1.06 1.27 2.97
C TYR A 106 -0.10 0.10 3.06
N CYS A 107 0.44 -0.29 1.92
CA CYS A 107 1.48 -1.29 1.78
C CYS A 107 2.62 -0.78 0.88
N LEU A 108 3.81 -1.32 1.12
CA LEU A 108 5.01 -1.06 0.32
C LEU A 108 5.29 -2.27 -0.57
N ILE A 109 5.29 -2.05 -1.87
CA ILE A 109 5.68 -3.06 -2.84
C ILE A 109 7.06 -2.72 -3.37
N ARG A 110 7.95 -3.72 -3.32
CA ARG A 110 9.32 -3.64 -3.83
C ARG A 110 9.49 -4.63 -4.98
N ILE A 111 9.80 -4.14 -6.16
CA ILE A 111 10.07 -4.96 -7.33
C ILE A 111 11.58 -5.05 -7.51
N LYS A 112 12.12 -6.26 -7.38
CA LYS A 112 13.53 -6.55 -7.59
C LYS A 112 13.74 -6.98 -9.03
N PHE A 113 14.60 -6.25 -9.73
CA PHE A 113 15.00 -6.53 -11.09
C PHE A 113 16.22 -7.47 -11.16
N PRO A 114 16.46 -8.12 -12.31
CA PRO A 114 17.62 -8.99 -12.53
C PRO A 114 18.98 -8.26 -12.40
N ASP A 115 19.02 -6.97 -12.72
CA ASP A 115 20.19 -6.08 -12.53
C ASP A 115 20.46 -5.70 -11.05
N CYS A 116 19.71 -6.32 -10.13
CA CYS A 116 19.71 -6.08 -8.70
C CYS A 116 19.15 -4.73 -8.25
N LEU A 117 18.57 -3.92 -9.13
CA LEU A 117 17.85 -2.72 -8.74
C LEU A 117 16.53 -3.09 -8.04
N ILE A 118 16.10 -2.22 -7.13
CA ILE A 118 14.82 -2.38 -6.42
C ILE A 118 13.99 -1.12 -6.65
N LEU A 119 12.86 -1.27 -7.32
CA LEU A 119 11.84 -0.23 -7.44
C LEU A 119 10.86 -0.36 -6.28
N GLN A 120 10.68 0.71 -5.51
CA GLN A 120 9.74 0.77 -4.40
C GLN A 120 8.57 1.69 -4.75
N GLY A 121 7.35 1.21 -4.48
CA GLY A 121 6.13 1.99 -4.59
C GLY A 121 5.21 1.78 -3.38
N THR A 122 4.42 2.81 -3.07
CA THR A 122 3.41 2.82 -2.01
C THR A 122 2.02 2.60 -2.61
N PHE A 123 1.29 1.66 -2.04
CA PHE A 123 -0.02 1.22 -2.53
C PHE A 123 -1.04 1.18 -1.39
N GLY A 124 -2.31 1.28 -1.73
CA GLY A 124 -3.43 1.07 -0.82
C GLY A 124 -3.67 -0.42 -0.61
N VAL A 125 -4.06 -0.82 0.60
CA VAL A 125 -4.32 -2.25 0.92
C VAL A 125 -5.47 -2.85 0.08
N ASN A 126 -6.39 -2.00 -0.40
CA ASN A 126 -7.53 -2.38 -1.21
C ASN A 126 -7.30 -2.18 -2.72
N GLU A 127 -6.12 -1.74 -3.13
CA GLU A 127 -5.77 -1.65 -4.55
C GLU A 127 -5.62 -3.03 -5.16
N HIS A 128 -5.75 -3.12 -6.48
CA HIS A 128 -5.69 -4.37 -7.20
C HIS A 128 -4.25 -4.67 -7.64
N LEU A 129 -3.98 -5.94 -7.92
CA LEU A 129 -2.69 -6.34 -8.50
C LEU A 129 -2.48 -5.69 -9.88
N SER A 130 -3.55 -5.43 -10.64
CA SER A 130 -3.51 -4.67 -11.90
C SER A 130 -2.79 -3.33 -11.76
N ASP A 131 -3.05 -2.60 -10.67
CA ASP A 131 -2.46 -1.28 -10.42
C ASP A 131 -0.95 -1.38 -10.20
N VAL A 132 -0.49 -2.48 -9.60
CA VAL A 132 0.95 -2.78 -9.43
C VAL A 132 1.58 -3.16 -10.76
N LEU A 133 0.89 -3.93 -11.59
CA LEU A 133 1.37 -4.31 -12.92
C LEU A 133 1.49 -3.09 -13.85
N GLU A 134 0.49 -2.21 -13.83
CA GLU A 134 0.51 -0.95 -14.57
C GLU A 134 1.67 -0.06 -14.09
N PHE A 135 1.83 0.08 -12.77
CA PHE A 135 2.97 0.79 -12.19
C PHE A 135 4.33 0.24 -12.66
N VAL A 136 4.50 -1.08 -12.69
CA VAL A 136 5.73 -1.71 -13.20
C VAL A 136 5.89 -1.41 -14.68
N LYS A 137 4.83 -1.56 -15.46
CA LYS A 137 4.84 -1.30 -16.91
C LYS A 137 5.26 0.13 -17.24
N GLU A 138 4.74 1.11 -16.52
CA GLU A 138 5.10 2.53 -16.68
C GLU A 138 6.56 2.82 -16.26
N SER A 139 7.11 2.04 -15.33
CA SER A 139 8.48 2.23 -14.83
C SER A 139 9.57 1.60 -15.71
N VAL A 140 9.21 0.59 -16.50
CA VAL A 140 10.14 -0.18 -17.34
C VAL A 140 10.45 0.57 -18.64
N PHE A 141 11.68 0.44 -19.15
CA PHE A 141 12.10 1.10 -20.38
C PHE A 141 11.28 0.67 -21.62
N ASP A 142 10.98 -0.63 -21.73
CA ASP A 142 10.22 -1.23 -22.84
C ASP A 142 8.81 -1.66 -22.37
N GLU A 143 7.83 -0.76 -22.52
CA GLU A 143 6.45 -0.97 -22.08
C GLU A 143 5.72 -2.10 -22.85
N GLN A 144 6.22 -2.49 -24.02
CA GLN A 144 5.62 -3.51 -24.87
C GLN A 144 6.13 -4.92 -24.56
N ARG A 145 7.15 -5.03 -23.69
CA ARG A 145 7.76 -6.31 -23.35
C ARG A 145 6.90 -7.09 -22.36
N PRO A 146 6.61 -8.38 -22.61
CA PRO A 146 5.92 -9.20 -21.64
C PRO A 146 6.82 -9.46 -20.43
N PHE A 147 6.27 -9.30 -19.24
CA PHE A 147 6.95 -9.58 -17.98
C PHE A 147 6.02 -10.31 -17.03
N ASN A 148 6.63 -11.03 -16.09
CA ASN A 148 5.95 -11.73 -15.01
C ASN A 148 6.53 -11.30 -13.67
N LEU A 149 5.66 -11.15 -12.68
CA LEU A 149 6.04 -10.92 -11.29
C LEU A 149 5.92 -12.22 -10.49
N ARG A 150 6.89 -12.48 -9.62
CA ARG A 150 6.90 -13.66 -8.74
C ARG A 150 7.15 -13.24 -7.30
N LEU A 151 6.53 -13.93 -6.34
CA LEU A 151 6.94 -13.76 -4.94
C LEU A 151 8.33 -14.36 -4.73
N SER A 152 9.02 -13.89 -3.70
CA SER A 152 10.26 -14.50 -3.21
C SER A 152 10.08 -15.99 -2.82
N SER A 153 8.85 -16.42 -2.53
CA SER A 153 8.49 -17.82 -2.29
C SER A 153 8.41 -18.68 -3.55
N GLY A 154 8.47 -18.09 -4.75
CA GLY A 154 8.40 -18.77 -6.05
C GLY A 154 6.99 -18.88 -6.65
N SER A 155 5.95 -18.40 -5.97
CA SER A 155 4.60 -18.36 -6.54
C SER A 155 4.48 -17.24 -7.58
N THR A 156 3.95 -17.60 -8.76
CA THR A 156 3.59 -16.68 -9.85
C THR A 156 2.17 -16.14 -9.66
N PHE A 157 1.88 -15.02 -10.31
CA PHE A 157 0.52 -14.53 -10.43
C PHE A 157 -0.07 -14.96 -11.78
N ASP A 158 -1.29 -15.51 -11.75
CA ASP A 158 -2.09 -15.84 -12.93
C ASP A 158 -3.11 -14.71 -13.20
N ASN A 159 -3.78 -14.76 -14.35
CA ASN A 159 -4.77 -13.75 -14.76
C ASN A 159 -5.92 -13.54 -13.75
N GLU A 160 -6.25 -14.57 -12.95
CA GLU A 160 -7.28 -14.45 -11.91
C GLU A 160 -6.83 -13.54 -10.75
N HIS A 161 -5.52 -13.45 -10.52
CA HIS A 161 -4.94 -12.65 -9.44
C HIS A 161 -4.88 -11.16 -9.75
N GLU A 162 -4.99 -10.75 -11.02
CA GLU A 162 -4.95 -9.34 -11.43
C GLU A 162 -6.08 -8.52 -10.79
N ASN A 163 -7.26 -9.12 -10.66
CA ASN A 163 -8.44 -8.48 -10.08
C ASN A 163 -8.56 -8.65 -8.56
N MET A 164 -7.62 -9.36 -7.92
CA MET A 164 -7.63 -9.53 -6.46
C MET A 164 -6.93 -8.35 -5.78
N THR A 165 -7.37 -8.02 -4.58
CA THR A 165 -6.76 -6.92 -3.80
C THR A 165 -5.41 -7.35 -3.20
N LEU A 166 -4.53 -6.38 -2.96
CA LEU A 166 -3.24 -6.64 -2.30
C LEU A 166 -3.41 -7.30 -0.91
N SER A 167 -4.50 -6.99 -0.21
CA SER A 167 -4.87 -7.62 1.06
C SER A 167 -5.20 -9.11 0.94
N GLU A 168 -5.88 -9.50 -0.13
CA GLU A 168 -6.31 -10.89 -0.37
C GLU A 168 -5.13 -11.76 -0.81
N LEU A 169 -4.22 -11.17 -1.58
CA LEU A 169 -2.96 -11.80 -2.01
C LEU A 169 -1.89 -11.86 -0.90
N ASN A 170 -2.21 -11.37 0.31
CA ASN A 170 -1.29 -11.27 1.44
C ASN A 170 0.01 -10.48 1.12
N LEU A 171 -0.10 -9.44 0.27
CA LEU A 171 1.03 -8.58 -0.11
C LEU A 171 1.26 -7.42 0.87
N VAL A 172 0.59 -7.45 2.03
CA VAL A 172 0.54 -6.39 3.04
C VAL A 172 1.27 -6.86 4.31
N PRO A 173 2.02 -5.98 5.01
CA PRO A 173 2.23 -4.56 4.74
C PRO A 173 3.40 -4.26 3.80
N THR A 174 4.36 -5.16 3.66
CA THR A 174 5.53 -4.95 2.80
C THR A 174 5.87 -6.24 2.08
N THR A 175 5.99 -6.17 0.75
CA THR A 175 6.31 -7.35 -0.06
C THR A 175 7.40 -7.07 -1.08
N VAL A 176 8.25 -8.09 -1.32
CA VAL A 176 9.25 -8.09 -2.37
C VAL A 176 8.84 -9.05 -3.47
N LEU A 177 8.63 -8.50 -4.66
CA LEU A 177 8.33 -9.20 -5.90
C LEU A 177 9.59 -9.25 -6.77
N LEU A 178 9.76 -10.34 -7.52
CA LEU A 178 10.84 -10.53 -8.47
C LEU A 178 10.29 -10.31 -9.87
N PHE A 179 10.96 -9.45 -10.61
CA PHE A 179 10.66 -9.19 -12.01
C PHE A 179 11.38 -10.21 -12.90
N THR A 180 10.65 -10.81 -13.83
CA THR A 180 11.18 -11.75 -14.81
C THR A 180 10.61 -11.45 -16.19
N ASN A 181 11.47 -11.39 -17.22
CA ASN A 181 11.03 -11.26 -18.61
C ASN A 181 10.37 -12.56 -19.10
N ASP A 182 9.42 -12.43 -20.03
CA ASP A 182 8.83 -13.56 -20.75
C ASP A 182 8.90 -13.33 -22.27
N PRO A 183 9.75 -14.07 -23.02
CA PRO A 183 10.64 -15.13 -22.56
C PRO A 183 11.81 -14.62 -21.69
N PRO A 184 12.40 -15.48 -20.84
CA PRO A 184 13.54 -15.12 -20.01
C PRO A 184 14.79 -14.96 -20.88
N GLU A 185 14.95 -13.79 -21.49
CA GLU A 185 16.17 -13.42 -22.20
C GLU A 185 17.23 -12.89 -21.23
N ASN A 186 18.47 -13.29 -21.48
CA ASN A 186 19.64 -12.92 -20.69
C ASN A 186 20.39 -11.71 -21.30
N ASN A 187 19.71 -10.93 -22.14
CA ASN A 187 20.34 -9.84 -22.89
C ASN A 187 20.62 -8.65 -21.95
N GLU A 188 21.89 -8.49 -21.58
CA GLU A 188 22.42 -7.41 -20.74
C GLU A 188 22.47 -6.04 -21.45
N GLU A 189 21.96 -5.92 -22.67
CA GLU A 189 22.20 -4.74 -23.53
C GLU A 189 21.30 -3.54 -23.22
N HIS A 190 20.22 -3.72 -22.44
CA HIS A 190 19.27 -2.65 -22.16
C HIS A 190 18.95 -2.50 -20.67
N PRO A 191 18.93 -1.26 -20.14
CA PRO A 191 18.49 -1.01 -18.77
C PRO A 191 17.02 -1.41 -18.59
N TYR A 192 16.69 -2.01 -17.44
CA TYR A 192 15.32 -2.44 -17.15
C TYR A 192 14.41 -1.25 -16.83
N LEU A 193 14.92 -0.25 -16.11
CA LEU A 193 14.19 0.94 -15.69
C LEU A 193 14.44 2.12 -16.63
N LYS A 194 13.45 3.03 -16.74
CA LYS A 194 13.59 4.30 -17.46
C LYS A 194 14.69 5.18 -16.83
N ASP A 195 15.39 5.95 -17.67
CA ASP A 195 16.48 6.83 -17.25
C ASP A 195 16.04 7.88 -16.21
N GLU A 196 14.80 8.36 -16.29
CA GLU A 196 14.22 9.30 -15.32
C GLU A 196 14.17 8.71 -13.90
N LEU A 197 13.86 7.42 -13.78
CA LEU A 197 13.82 6.72 -12.50
C LEU A 197 15.23 6.37 -12.02
N MET A 198 16.16 6.14 -12.93
CA MET A 198 17.57 5.97 -12.59
C MET A 198 18.19 7.24 -11.99
N ALA A 199 17.68 8.42 -12.33
CA ALA A 199 18.08 9.68 -11.68
C ALA A 199 17.58 9.81 -10.23
N LEU A 200 16.57 9.03 -9.83
CA LEU A 200 16.02 8.96 -8.46
C LEU A 200 16.73 7.92 -7.58
N VAL A 201 17.81 7.32 -8.08
CA VAL A 201 18.69 6.45 -7.29
C VAL A 201 19.26 7.24 -6.11
N GLN A 202 19.00 6.73 -4.89
CA GLN A 202 19.59 7.28 -3.66
C GLN A 202 20.99 6.74 -3.35
#